data_AF-A0A842VD70-F1
#
_entry.id   AF-A0A842VD70-F1
#
_cell.length_a   1.000
_cell.length_b   1.000
_cell.length_c   1.000
_cell.angle_alpha   90.00
_cell.angle_beta   90.00
_cell.angle_gamma   90.00
#
_symmetry.space_group_name_H-M   'P 1'
#
loop_
_entity.id
_entity.type
_entity.pdbx_description
1 polymer ?
#
loop_
_entity_poly.entity_id
_entity_poly.type
_entity_poly.pdbx_seq_one_letter_code
_entity_poly.pdbx_strand_id
1 'polypeptide(L)'
;MVREKWNDIYPRYLTFISHMRPILRETRRIIINLDPDLLIDTEILDKIREEEEKRNVRKVRALSEFSAMYRSNVYEIIKDFILKYREEISLIDIKDYIIEFLQESVDALNILRKITNPDEKNYENTYLYRLTKFIETILLPRGPNLQSIYEQLMEYSIDYYECQRHILKPHTHYREKLENPDFFTIPGMSPQVYKIINNLTSLFNLDPNYGEFPEKEGYELPMILKNELFDPFIDSIANAEEEAIESISERIGFRLIDGIFIAPSDKFTDILQKNNFLRENKQSDGTIRLIPQFSNETIILYYLAFVSLRRGFLSKELINWIAMNFAFIIYMSILKWKLSDENIFYSIFKDLQTNEKVLPYLMKLICFPKYLGLDKMKIRDSVQYRKEIFNFIGSQIDNLKDLIEETAVYCDKIDKERKN
;
A
#
# COMPACT_ATOMS: atom_id res chain seq x y z
N MET A 1 4.05 -9.48 24.65
CA MET A 1 4.73 -10.04 23.44
C MET A 1 6.02 -9.27 23.21
N VAL A 2 7.12 -9.97 22.99
CA VAL A 2 8.43 -9.36 22.70
C VAL A 2 8.38 -8.76 21.29
N ARG A 3 8.70 -7.46 21.15
CA ARG A 3 8.82 -6.81 19.83
C ARG A 3 10.06 -7.38 19.13
N GLU A 4 9.90 -7.93 17.92
CA GLU A 4 11.03 -8.41 17.12
C GLU A 4 11.89 -7.22 16.69
N LYS A 5 13.21 -7.26 16.95
CA LYS A 5 14.10 -6.18 16.53
C LYS A 5 14.42 -6.33 15.04
N TRP A 6 14.74 -5.20 14.40
CA TRP A 6 15.17 -5.17 13.00
C TRP A 6 16.31 -6.14 12.68
N ASN A 7 17.31 -6.19 13.56
CA ASN A 7 18.47 -7.07 13.42
C ASN A 7 18.12 -8.57 13.51
N ASP A 8 16.91 -8.91 13.97
CA ASP A 8 16.41 -10.29 14.04
C ASP A 8 15.66 -10.69 12.75
N ILE A 9 15.00 -9.73 12.09
CA ILE A 9 14.16 -9.97 10.90
C ILE A 9 15.01 -10.04 9.62
N TYR A 10 15.99 -9.14 9.48
CA TYR A 10 16.82 -9.07 8.29
C TYR A 10 17.61 -10.37 8.00
N PRO A 11 18.31 -11.00 8.97
CA PRO A 11 18.97 -12.27 8.74
C PRO A 11 18.00 -13.39 8.36
N ARG A 12 16.77 -13.40 8.89
CA ARG A 12 15.75 -14.40 8.55
C ARG A 12 15.29 -14.28 7.10
N TYR A 13 15.10 -13.07 6.60
CA TYR A 13 14.78 -12.81 5.20
C TYR A 13 15.95 -13.21 4.26
N LEU A 14 17.18 -12.80 4.58
CA LEU A 14 18.35 -13.21 3.81
C LEU A 14 18.52 -14.72 3.81
N THR A 15 18.25 -15.39 4.93
CA THR A 15 18.24 -16.85 5.06
C THR A 15 17.15 -17.45 4.16
N PHE A 16 15.93 -16.92 4.16
CA PHE A 16 14.89 -17.42 3.25
C PHE A 16 15.34 -17.37 1.78
N ILE A 17 15.81 -16.21 1.30
CA ILE A 17 16.26 -16.08 -0.09
C ILE A 17 17.50 -16.93 -0.37
N SER A 18 18.47 -16.95 0.55
CA SER A 18 19.72 -17.69 0.35
C SER A 18 19.53 -19.21 0.37
N HIS A 19 18.43 -19.71 0.95
CA HIS A 19 18.08 -21.12 0.95
C HIS A 19 17.14 -21.49 -0.20
N MET A 20 16.05 -20.74 -0.41
CA MET A 20 15.07 -21.04 -1.45
C MET A 20 15.66 -20.96 -2.86
N ARG A 21 16.46 -19.92 -3.13
CA ARG A 21 17.01 -19.71 -4.47
C ARG A 21 17.93 -20.85 -4.92
N PRO A 22 18.90 -21.34 -4.12
CA PRO A 22 19.67 -22.53 -4.48
C PRO A 22 18.80 -23.77 -4.65
N ILE A 23 17.82 -24.01 -3.77
CA ILE A 23 16.92 -25.18 -3.89
C ILE A 23 16.22 -25.17 -5.25
N LEU A 24 15.53 -24.09 -5.60
CA LEU A 24 14.82 -24.01 -6.88
C LEU A 24 15.77 -24.14 -8.08
N ARG A 25 16.97 -23.56 -8.00
CA ARG A 25 17.99 -23.66 -9.07
C ARG A 25 18.54 -25.08 -9.22
N GLU A 26 18.80 -25.77 -8.11
CA GLU A 26 19.29 -27.15 -8.09
C GLU A 26 18.21 -28.10 -8.59
N THR A 27 16.98 -27.99 -8.07
CA THR A 27 15.82 -28.74 -8.56
C THR A 27 15.64 -28.54 -10.07
N ARG A 28 15.70 -27.31 -10.57
CA ARG A 28 15.62 -27.04 -12.01
C ARG A 28 16.69 -27.77 -12.80
N ARG A 29 17.95 -27.72 -12.34
CA ARG A 29 19.08 -28.41 -12.99
C ARG A 29 18.85 -29.92 -13.03
N ILE A 30 18.28 -30.51 -11.99
CA ILE A 30 18.01 -31.94 -11.94
C ILE A 30 16.88 -32.30 -12.90
N ILE A 31 15.75 -31.58 -12.84
CA ILE A 31 14.59 -31.83 -13.70
C ILE A 31 14.98 -31.70 -15.19
N ILE A 32 15.81 -30.71 -15.57
CA ILE A 32 16.33 -30.59 -16.96
C ILE A 32 16.96 -31.91 -17.46
N ASN A 33 17.72 -32.58 -16.60
CA ASN A 33 18.44 -33.81 -16.97
C ASN A 33 17.61 -35.09 -16.75
N LEU A 34 16.41 -34.98 -16.20
CA LEU A 34 15.52 -36.13 -15.97
C LEU A 34 14.84 -36.52 -17.27
N ASP A 35 14.77 -37.82 -17.56
CA ASP A 35 13.97 -38.33 -18.67
C ASP A 35 12.47 -38.07 -18.37
N PRO A 36 11.71 -37.41 -19.28
CA PRO A 36 10.29 -37.15 -19.09
C PRO A 36 9.46 -38.39 -18.72
N ASP A 37 9.81 -39.56 -19.26
CA ASP A 37 9.08 -40.81 -19.01
C ASP A 37 9.17 -41.26 -17.54
N LEU A 38 10.21 -40.83 -16.84
CA LEU A 38 10.39 -41.10 -15.41
C LEU A 38 9.46 -40.24 -14.53
N LEU A 39 8.79 -39.23 -15.08
CA LEU A 39 7.79 -38.45 -14.33
C LEU A 39 6.47 -39.18 -14.12
N ILE A 40 6.23 -40.32 -14.82
CA ILE A 40 5.06 -41.17 -14.58
C ILE A 40 5.04 -41.68 -13.14
N ASP A 41 6.21 -42.08 -12.64
CA ASP A 41 6.41 -42.59 -11.29
C ASP A 41 6.93 -41.47 -10.38
N THR A 42 6.01 -40.87 -9.62
CA THR A 42 6.34 -39.80 -8.67
C THR A 42 7.27 -40.26 -7.54
N GLU A 43 7.44 -41.57 -7.30
CA GLU A 43 8.42 -42.07 -6.32
C GLU A 43 9.87 -41.79 -6.74
N ILE A 44 10.13 -41.61 -8.04
CA ILE A 44 11.45 -41.21 -8.54
C ILE A 44 11.82 -39.83 -8.01
N LEU A 45 10.85 -38.92 -7.88
CA LEU A 45 11.07 -37.60 -7.29
C LEU A 45 11.40 -37.67 -5.80
N ASP A 46 10.82 -38.62 -5.06
CA ASP A 46 11.16 -38.84 -3.65
C ASP A 46 12.58 -39.38 -3.49
N LYS A 47 13.01 -40.32 -4.34
CA LYS A 47 14.39 -40.83 -4.36
C LYS A 47 15.40 -39.73 -4.66
N ILE A 48 15.11 -38.88 -5.65
CA ILE A 48 15.94 -37.72 -6.00
C ILE A 48 16.03 -36.76 -4.81
N ARG A 49 14.90 -36.40 -4.19
CA ARG A 49 14.84 -35.54 -3.01
C ARG A 49 15.72 -36.07 -1.88
N GLU A 50 15.59 -37.35 -1.54
CA GLU A 50 16.37 -37.99 -0.47
C GLU A 50 17.88 -37.98 -0.75
N GLU A 51 18.29 -38.20 -2.00
CA GLU A 51 19.69 -38.11 -2.39
C GLU A 51 20.25 -36.68 -2.23
N GLU A 52 19.48 -35.67 -2.61
CA GLU A 52 19.85 -34.27 -2.44
C GLU A 52 19.98 -33.86 -0.98
N GLU A 53 19.09 -34.35 -0.12
CA GLU A 53 19.16 -34.13 1.32
C GLU A 53 20.42 -34.77 1.92
N LYS A 54 20.71 -36.03 1.55
CA LYS A 54 21.93 -36.75 1.98
C LYS A 54 23.22 -36.02 1.58
N ARG A 55 23.26 -35.40 0.39
CA ARG A 55 24.43 -34.61 -0.09
C ARG A 55 24.63 -33.32 0.72
N ASN A 56 23.58 -32.73 1.26
CA ASN A 56 23.62 -31.44 1.96
C ASN A 56 23.79 -31.52 3.49
N VAL A 57 23.47 -32.66 4.13
CA VAL A 57 23.64 -32.89 5.59
C VAL A 57 25.09 -32.71 6.07
N ARG A 58 26.08 -32.71 5.17
CA ARG A 58 27.51 -32.47 5.51
C ARG A 58 27.84 -31.01 5.88
N LYS A 59 26.89 -30.06 5.82
CA LYS A 59 27.09 -28.65 6.20
C LYS A 59 26.03 -28.19 7.23
N VAL A 60 26.38 -28.20 8.52
CA VAL A 60 25.67 -27.60 9.68
C VAL A 60 24.20 -28.03 9.90
N ARG A 61 23.95 -28.84 10.96
CA ARG A 61 22.67 -29.49 11.30
C ARG A 61 21.40 -28.61 11.29
N ALA A 62 21.44 -27.41 11.88
CA ALA A 62 20.24 -26.56 11.96
C ALA A 62 19.86 -25.93 10.60
N LEU A 63 20.85 -25.64 9.75
CA LEU A 63 20.63 -25.12 8.39
C LEU A 63 20.17 -26.23 7.44
N SER A 64 20.55 -27.49 7.70
CA SER A 64 20.12 -28.64 6.89
C SER A 64 18.64 -28.98 7.08
N GLU A 65 18.09 -28.88 8.30
CA GLU A 65 16.68 -29.19 8.57
C GLU A 65 15.74 -28.18 7.89
N PHE A 66 16.07 -26.88 7.97
CA PHE A 66 15.27 -25.83 7.33
C PHE A 66 15.30 -25.93 5.80
N SER A 67 16.45 -26.31 5.23
CA SER A 67 16.59 -26.54 3.79
C SER A 67 15.85 -27.80 3.32
N ALA A 68 15.81 -28.85 4.14
CA ALA A 68 15.07 -30.08 3.85
C ALA A 68 13.56 -29.83 3.81
N MET A 69 13.01 -29.06 4.76
CA MET A 69 11.59 -28.71 4.77
C MET A 69 11.17 -27.98 3.47
N TYR A 70 11.93 -26.96 3.06
CA TYR A 70 11.63 -26.24 1.82
C TYR A 70 11.80 -27.10 0.57
N ARG A 71 12.83 -27.96 0.54
CA ARG A 71 13.02 -28.91 -0.56
C ARG A 71 11.84 -29.87 -0.65
N SER A 72 11.39 -30.44 0.46
CA SER A 72 10.21 -31.29 0.49
C SER A 72 9.00 -30.57 -0.09
N ASN A 73 8.72 -29.33 0.36
CA ASN A 73 7.61 -28.55 -0.17
C ASN A 73 7.69 -28.33 -1.69
N VAL A 74 8.88 -28.01 -2.23
CA VAL A 74 9.08 -27.85 -3.67
C VAL A 74 8.77 -29.13 -4.44
N TYR A 75 9.26 -30.28 -3.98
CA TYR A 75 8.99 -31.56 -4.63
C TYR A 75 7.52 -32.01 -4.50
N GLU A 76 6.86 -31.75 -3.37
CA GLU A 76 5.42 -32.01 -3.24
C GLU A 76 4.61 -31.18 -4.25
N ILE A 77 4.90 -29.88 -4.39
CA ILE A 77 4.23 -29.02 -5.40
C ILE A 77 4.41 -29.58 -6.82
N ILE A 78 5.61 -30.06 -7.15
CA ILE A 78 5.90 -30.66 -8.46
C ILE A 78 5.09 -31.96 -8.64
N LYS A 79 5.05 -32.83 -7.63
CA LYS A 79 4.28 -34.08 -7.67
C LYS A 79 2.80 -33.82 -7.87
N ASP A 80 2.23 -32.89 -7.12
CA ASP A 80 0.81 -32.52 -7.23
C ASP A 80 0.48 -32.01 -8.64
N PHE A 81 1.37 -31.21 -9.24
CA PHE A 81 1.20 -30.74 -10.62
C PHE A 81 1.22 -31.89 -11.63
N ILE A 82 2.19 -32.81 -11.51
CA ILE A 82 2.30 -33.97 -12.41
C ILE A 82 1.06 -34.86 -12.28
N LEU A 83 0.65 -35.21 -11.06
CA LEU A 83 -0.51 -36.07 -10.82
C LEU A 83 -1.79 -35.46 -11.40
N LYS A 84 -1.94 -34.14 -11.30
CA LYS A 84 -3.09 -33.41 -11.82
C LYS A 84 -3.15 -33.41 -13.35
N TYR A 85 -2.03 -33.28 -14.04
CA TYR A 85 -2.01 -33.00 -15.48
C TYR A 85 -1.45 -34.10 -16.38
N ARG A 86 -0.86 -35.17 -15.82
CA ARG A 86 -0.27 -36.29 -16.59
C ARG A 86 -1.25 -37.04 -17.49
N GLU A 87 -2.56 -36.90 -17.26
CA GLU A 87 -3.60 -37.49 -18.10
C GLU A 87 -4.10 -36.51 -19.19
N GLU A 88 -3.79 -35.22 -19.07
CA GLU A 88 -4.30 -34.15 -19.94
C GLU A 88 -3.24 -33.64 -20.94
N ILE A 89 -1.97 -33.59 -20.54
CA ILE A 89 -0.84 -33.08 -21.34
C ILE A 89 0.34 -34.05 -21.31
N SER A 90 1.23 -33.94 -22.31
CA SER A 90 2.37 -34.85 -22.41
C SER A 90 3.37 -34.61 -21.27
N LEU A 91 4.10 -35.66 -20.88
CA LEU A 91 5.12 -35.56 -19.82
C LEU A 91 6.28 -34.64 -20.19
N ILE A 92 6.57 -34.51 -21.49
CA ILE A 92 7.56 -33.55 -22.01
C ILE A 92 7.07 -32.12 -21.72
N ASP A 93 5.81 -31.82 -22.04
CA ASP A 93 5.24 -30.49 -21.77
C ASP A 93 5.19 -30.21 -20.27
N ILE A 94 4.77 -31.18 -19.45
CA ILE A 94 4.77 -31.06 -17.97
C ILE A 94 6.17 -30.72 -17.46
N LYS A 95 7.19 -31.44 -17.95
CA LYS A 95 8.59 -31.20 -17.59
C LYS A 95 9.00 -29.77 -17.97
N ASP A 96 8.70 -29.34 -19.19
CA ASP A 96 9.07 -28.01 -19.68
C ASP A 96 8.39 -26.90 -18.85
N TYR A 97 7.10 -27.04 -18.54
CA TYR A 97 6.40 -26.14 -17.61
C TYR A 97 7.06 -26.07 -16.23
N ILE A 98 7.42 -27.21 -15.63
CA ILE A 98 8.12 -27.23 -14.33
C ILE A 98 9.45 -26.47 -14.42
N ILE A 99 10.22 -26.67 -15.50
CA ILE A 99 11.52 -26.01 -15.71
C ILE A 99 11.36 -24.49 -15.85
N GLU A 100 10.34 -24.05 -16.56
CA GLU A 100 9.98 -22.63 -16.73
C GLU A 100 9.52 -22.02 -15.40
N PHE A 101 8.58 -22.66 -14.69
CA PHE A 101 8.08 -22.18 -13.40
C PHE A 101 9.17 -22.06 -12.34
N LEU A 102 10.14 -22.99 -12.32
CA LEU A 102 11.31 -22.91 -11.47
C LEU A 102 12.23 -21.74 -11.85
N GLN A 103 12.42 -21.48 -13.15
CA GLN A 103 13.25 -20.37 -13.64
C GLN A 103 12.63 -19.01 -13.27
N GLU A 104 11.33 -18.83 -13.53
CA GLU A 104 10.56 -17.67 -13.13
C GLU A 104 10.68 -17.40 -11.62
N SER A 105 10.53 -18.44 -10.79
CA SER A 105 10.66 -18.35 -9.34
C SER A 105 12.06 -17.93 -8.90
N VAL A 106 13.11 -18.43 -9.55
CA VAL A 106 14.49 -18.00 -9.32
C VAL A 106 14.68 -16.53 -9.70
N ASP A 107 14.08 -16.09 -10.79
CA ASP A 107 14.16 -14.70 -11.26
C ASP A 107 13.39 -13.73 -10.37
N ALA A 108 12.22 -14.11 -9.86
CA ALA A 108 11.50 -13.38 -8.82
C ALA A 108 12.39 -13.18 -7.57
N LEU A 109 12.98 -14.26 -7.05
CA LEU A 109 13.90 -14.19 -5.90
C LEU A 109 15.15 -13.36 -6.19
N ASN A 110 15.67 -13.37 -7.43
CA ASN A 110 16.79 -12.53 -7.83
C ASN A 110 16.44 -11.04 -7.74
N ILE A 111 15.24 -10.64 -8.19
CA ILE A 111 14.78 -9.25 -8.10
C ILE A 111 14.51 -8.87 -6.65
N LEU A 112 13.77 -9.70 -5.90
CA LEU A 112 13.49 -9.45 -4.48
C LEU A 112 14.79 -9.23 -3.70
N ARG A 113 15.83 -10.03 -3.95
CA ARG A 113 17.15 -9.84 -3.33
C ARG A 113 17.78 -8.46 -3.63
N LYS A 114 17.58 -7.93 -4.85
CA LYS A 114 18.15 -6.63 -5.28
C LYS A 114 17.46 -5.45 -4.61
N ILE A 115 16.13 -5.49 -4.45
CA ILE A 115 15.38 -4.37 -3.86
C ILE A 115 15.57 -4.26 -2.34
N THR A 116 16.20 -5.28 -1.73
CA THR A 116 16.34 -5.44 -0.28
C THR A 116 17.75 -5.25 0.25
N ASN A 117 18.61 -4.51 -0.45
CA ASN A 117 19.96 -4.22 0.04
C ASN A 117 20.01 -2.82 0.70
N PRO A 118 20.22 -2.71 2.02
CA PRO A 118 20.25 -1.42 2.71
C PRO A 118 21.56 -0.66 2.49
N ASP A 119 22.60 -1.30 1.92
CA ASP A 119 23.95 -0.74 1.78
C ASP A 119 24.23 -0.14 0.38
N GLU A 120 23.20 0.18 -0.42
CA GLU A 120 23.41 0.80 -1.73
C GLU A 120 23.87 2.26 -1.56
N LYS A 121 25.14 2.54 -1.89
CA LYS A 121 25.81 3.87 -1.80
C LYS A 121 25.17 4.97 -2.66
N ASN A 122 24.07 4.69 -3.35
CA ASN A 122 23.31 5.65 -4.15
C ASN A 122 21.80 5.34 -4.04
N TYR A 123 21.20 5.74 -2.91
CA TYR A 123 19.81 5.43 -2.55
C TYR A 123 18.81 5.82 -3.66
N GLU A 124 19.06 6.92 -4.37
CA GLU A 124 18.15 7.44 -5.39
C GLU A 124 18.13 6.60 -6.69
N ASN A 125 19.20 5.84 -6.95
CA ASN A 125 19.28 4.94 -8.10
C ASN A 125 18.92 3.49 -7.76
N THR A 126 18.53 3.24 -6.50
CA THR A 126 18.11 1.90 -6.06
C THR A 126 16.77 1.55 -6.68
N TYR A 127 16.58 0.25 -6.93
CA TYR A 127 15.34 -0.25 -7.52
C TYR A 127 14.14 0.07 -6.61
N LEU A 128 14.33 -0.08 -5.28
CA LEU A 128 13.32 0.22 -4.29
C LEU A 128 12.94 1.70 -4.29
N TYR A 129 13.92 2.62 -4.36
CA TYR A 129 13.62 4.05 -4.40
C TYR A 129 12.83 4.42 -5.64
N ARG A 130 13.25 3.93 -6.82
CA ARG A 130 12.55 4.19 -8.08
C ARG A 130 11.10 3.72 -8.04
N LEU A 131 10.83 2.51 -7.54
CA LEU A 131 9.47 2.00 -7.35
C LEU A 131 8.69 2.81 -6.32
N THR A 132 9.31 3.14 -5.19
CA THR A 132 8.68 3.96 -4.15
C THR A 132 8.31 5.32 -4.71
N LYS A 133 9.17 5.95 -5.50
CA LYS A 133 8.89 7.24 -6.16
C LYS A 133 7.76 7.16 -7.16
N PHE A 134 7.71 6.08 -7.95
CA PHE A 134 6.61 5.84 -8.86
C PHE A 134 5.27 5.76 -8.13
N ILE A 135 5.19 4.96 -7.06
CA ILE A 135 3.97 4.83 -6.25
C ILE A 135 3.66 6.13 -5.50
N GLU A 136 4.67 6.84 -4.96
CA GLU A 136 4.50 8.15 -4.32
C GLU A 136 3.83 9.13 -5.30
N THR A 137 4.25 9.20 -6.57
CA THR A 137 3.66 10.10 -7.57
C THR A 137 2.14 9.93 -7.72
N ILE A 138 1.62 8.71 -7.53
CA ILE A 138 0.20 8.37 -7.74
C ILE A 138 -0.60 8.49 -6.42
N LEU A 139 -0.06 7.93 -5.33
CA LEU A 139 -0.81 7.74 -4.08
C LEU A 139 -0.49 8.75 -3.00
N LEU A 140 0.71 9.32 -3.02
CA LEU A 140 1.17 10.24 -1.99
C LEU A 140 2.24 11.16 -2.58
N PRO A 141 1.87 12.15 -3.43
CA PRO A 141 2.83 12.95 -4.18
C PRO A 141 3.50 14.03 -3.32
N ARG A 142 4.64 14.56 -3.78
CA ARG A 142 5.33 15.68 -3.13
C ARG A 142 5.19 16.90 -4.01
N GLY A 143 4.88 18.05 -3.41
CA GLY A 143 4.79 19.31 -4.12
C GLY A 143 5.09 20.49 -3.20
N PRO A 144 5.37 21.67 -3.79
CA PRO A 144 5.69 22.89 -3.05
C PRO A 144 4.50 23.42 -2.22
N ASN A 145 3.27 23.14 -2.65
CA ASN A 145 2.05 23.62 -1.99
C ASN A 145 0.87 22.66 -2.20
N LEU A 146 -0.20 22.89 -1.44
CA LEU A 146 -1.37 22.02 -1.42
C LEU A 146 -2.04 21.89 -2.80
N GLN A 147 -2.15 23.00 -3.53
CA GLN A 147 -2.76 23.05 -4.86
C GLN A 147 -2.00 22.18 -5.87
N SER A 148 -0.67 22.28 -5.93
CA SER A 148 0.16 21.47 -6.83
C SER A 148 0.03 19.96 -6.56
N ILE A 149 -0.10 19.58 -5.29
CA ILE A 149 -0.27 18.18 -4.88
C ILE A 149 -1.67 17.70 -5.24
N TYR A 150 -2.68 18.55 -5.01
CA TYR A 150 -4.07 18.24 -5.36
C TYR A 150 -4.26 18.03 -6.86
N GLU A 151 -3.72 18.91 -7.69
CA GLU A 151 -3.77 18.81 -9.15
C GLU A 151 -3.12 17.52 -9.65
N GLN A 152 -1.97 17.14 -9.08
CA GLN A 152 -1.33 15.87 -9.40
C GLN A 152 -2.18 14.67 -8.98
N LEU A 153 -2.84 14.71 -7.81
CA LEU A 153 -3.72 13.64 -7.37
C LEU A 153 -4.95 13.50 -8.28
N MET A 154 -5.53 14.62 -8.72
CA MET A 154 -6.65 14.67 -9.67
C MET A 154 -6.29 14.05 -11.02
N GLU A 155 -5.07 14.26 -11.52
CA GLU A 155 -4.61 13.66 -12.78
C GLU A 155 -4.68 12.13 -12.74
N TYR A 156 -4.34 11.53 -11.60
CA TYR A 156 -4.36 10.08 -11.41
C TYR A 156 -5.69 9.53 -10.86
N SER A 157 -6.62 10.38 -10.41
CA SER A 157 -7.82 9.91 -9.73
C SER A 157 -8.77 9.16 -10.69
N ILE A 158 -8.73 9.50 -11.98
CA ILE A 158 -9.51 8.85 -13.04
C ILE A 158 -9.34 7.31 -12.98
N ASP A 159 -8.10 6.86 -12.81
CA ASP A 159 -7.77 5.42 -12.81
C ASP A 159 -7.53 4.88 -11.39
N TYR A 160 -7.09 5.73 -10.45
CA TYR A 160 -6.56 5.28 -9.16
C TYR A 160 -7.26 5.89 -7.94
N TYR A 161 -8.44 6.50 -8.09
CA TYR A 161 -9.17 7.09 -6.96
C TYR A 161 -9.40 6.10 -5.81
N GLU A 162 -9.77 4.86 -6.11
CA GLU A 162 -9.99 3.85 -5.06
C GLU A 162 -8.69 3.48 -4.34
N CYS A 163 -7.55 3.44 -5.05
CA CYS A 163 -6.24 3.28 -4.43
C CYS A 163 -5.91 4.47 -3.51
N GLN A 164 -6.11 5.70 -4.01
CA GLN A 164 -5.85 6.94 -3.27
C GLN A 164 -6.70 7.02 -1.99
N ARG A 165 -7.98 6.67 -2.09
CA ARG A 165 -8.91 6.57 -0.95
C ARG A 165 -8.48 5.48 0.04
N HIS A 166 -8.04 4.32 -0.45
CA HIS A 166 -7.60 3.19 0.37
C HIS A 166 -6.41 3.54 1.26
N ILE A 167 -5.45 4.30 0.74
CA ILE A 167 -4.27 4.74 1.50
C ILE A 167 -4.63 5.63 2.70
N LEU A 168 -5.80 6.27 2.69
CA LEU A 168 -6.28 7.05 3.83
C LEU A 168 -7.01 6.21 4.88
N LYS A 169 -7.35 4.93 4.64
CA LYS A 169 -8.23 4.13 5.50
C LYS A 169 -7.48 3.03 6.28
N PRO A 170 -6.73 3.36 7.36
CA PRO A 170 -6.00 2.36 8.12
C PRO A 170 -6.93 1.35 8.81
N HIS A 171 -6.53 0.08 8.83
CA HIS A 171 -7.27 -1.02 9.46
C HIS A 171 -7.62 -0.76 10.94
N THR A 172 -6.69 -0.21 11.73
CA THR A 172 -6.96 0.28 13.08
C THR A 172 -7.32 1.74 12.99
N HIS A 173 -8.56 2.06 13.32
CA HIS A 173 -8.94 3.43 13.58
C HIS A 173 -8.16 3.90 14.80
N TYR A 174 -7.39 4.98 14.62
CA TYR A 174 -6.91 5.74 15.76
C TYR A 174 -8.16 6.10 16.56
N ARG A 175 -8.31 5.53 17.76
CA ARG A 175 -9.24 6.11 18.72
C ARG A 175 -8.64 7.47 19.01
N GLU A 176 -9.19 8.52 18.44
CA GLU A 176 -9.00 9.85 18.98
C GLU A 176 -9.41 9.73 20.45
N LYS A 177 -8.43 9.54 21.32
CA LYS A 177 -8.67 9.64 22.75
C LYS A 177 -8.87 11.13 22.94
N LEU A 178 -10.13 11.53 22.94
CA LEU A 178 -10.62 12.89 23.18
C LEU A 178 -9.96 13.52 24.43
N GLU A 179 -9.48 12.69 25.36
CA GLU A 179 -8.76 13.11 26.57
C GLU A 179 -7.33 13.63 26.33
N ASN A 180 -6.72 13.43 25.16
CA ASN A 180 -5.40 13.99 24.83
C ASN A 180 -5.32 14.33 23.33
N PRO A 181 -5.76 15.53 22.94
CA PRO A 181 -5.60 16.02 21.58
C PRO A 181 -4.12 16.32 21.35
N ASP A 182 -3.36 15.33 20.85
CA ASP A 182 -2.07 15.64 20.25
C ASP A 182 -2.36 16.26 18.87
N PHE A 183 -2.68 17.56 18.89
CA PHE A 183 -3.16 18.39 17.77
C PHE A 183 -2.23 18.35 16.55
N PHE A 184 -0.97 17.95 16.74
CA PHE A 184 0.02 17.82 15.69
C PHE A 184 -0.06 16.51 14.90
N THR A 185 -0.87 15.53 15.31
CA THR A 185 -0.90 14.23 14.65
C THR A 185 -2.06 14.11 13.66
N ILE A 186 -1.76 13.78 12.40
CA ILE A 186 -2.73 13.59 11.32
C ILE A 186 -3.11 12.11 11.23
N PRO A 187 -4.35 11.72 11.59
CA PRO A 187 -4.79 10.34 11.53
C PRO A 187 -5.21 9.94 10.10
N GLY A 188 -5.43 8.65 9.88
CA GLY A 188 -6.17 8.21 8.70
C GLY A 188 -7.66 8.58 8.81
N MET A 189 -8.38 8.46 7.70
CA MET A 189 -9.82 8.61 7.61
C MET A 189 -10.54 7.44 8.28
N SER A 190 -11.19 7.71 9.40
CA SER A 190 -12.09 6.76 10.06
C SER A 190 -13.44 6.67 9.33
N PRO A 191 -14.27 5.64 9.61
CA PRO A 191 -15.64 5.56 9.08
C PRO A 191 -16.48 6.78 9.46
N GLN A 192 -16.25 7.37 10.63
CA GLN A 192 -16.93 8.59 11.08
C GLN A 192 -16.51 9.80 10.25
N VAL A 193 -15.21 10.00 9.99
CA VAL A 193 -14.73 11.06 9.10
C VAL A 193 -15.31 10.89 7.69
N TYR A 194 -15.37 9.67 7.17
CA TYR A 194 -16.00 9.41 5.86
C TYR A 194 -17.49 9.77 5.84
N LYS A 195 -18.24 9.47 6.92
CA LYS A 195 -19.64 9.89 7.05
C LYS A 195 -19.79 11.42 7.10
N ILE A 196 -18.91 12.11 7.82
CA ILE A 196 -18.86 13.58 7.85
C ILE A 196 -18.65 14.13 6.45
N ILE A 197 -17.70 13.58 5.67
CA ILE A 197 -17.46 13.99 4.28
C ILE A 197 -18.71 13.77 3.40
N ASN A 198 -19.41 12.64 3.56
CA ASN A 198 -20.65 12.37 2.82
C ASN A 198 -21.73 13.41 3.15
N ASN A 199 -21.92 13.70 4.43
CA ASN A 199 -22.92 14.67 4.87
C ASN A 199 -22.58 16.09 4.41
N LEU A 200 -21.29 16.49 4.49
CA LEU A 200 -20.79 17.75 3.92
C LEU A 200 -21.16 17.86 2.44
N THR A 201 -20.74 16.88 1.64
CA THR A 201 -21.02 16.88 0.20
C THR A 201 -22.51 16.95 -0.10
N SER A 202 -23.34 16.24 0.66
CA SER A 202 -24.79 16.27 0.49
C SER A 202 -25.39 17.63 0.83
N LEU A 203 -25.08 18.20 2.00
CA LEU A 203 -25.65 19.48 2.45
C LEU A 203 -25.22 20.63 1.53
N PHE A 204 -23.95 20.67 1.16
CA PHE A 204 -23.45 21.70 0.25
C PHE A 204 -24.10 21.65 -1.14
N ASN A 205 -24.36 20.47 -1.70
CA ASN A 205 -24.95 20.36 -3.04
C ASN A 205 -26.48 20.48 -3.07
N LEU A 206 -27.18 20.16 -1.98
CA LEU A 206 -28.65 20.17 -1.94
C LEU A 206 -29.22 21.53 -1.60
N ASP A 207 -28.81 22.13 -0.49
CA ASP A 207 -29.38 23.39 0.00
C ASP A 207 -28.40 24.13 0.92
N PRO A 208 -27.29 24.69 0.37
CA PRO A 208 -26.37 25.48 1.16
C PRO A 208 -26.98 26.85 1.48
N ASN A 209 -26.72 27.34 2.68
CA ASN A 209 -26.85 28.77 2.97
C ASN A 209 -25.76 29.55 2.23
N TYR A 210 -25.94 30.86 2.08
CA TYR A 210 -24.93 31.74 1.50
C TYR A 210 -24.65 32.90 2.43
N GLY A 211 -23.36 33.21 2.62
CA GLY A 211 -22.92 34.33 3.43
C GLY A 211 -21.73 35.03 2.79
N GLU A 212 -21.38 36.21 3.30
CA GLU A 212 -20.28 37.03 2.80
C GLU A 212 -18.96 36.26 2.82
N PHE A 213 -18.16 36.40 1.76
CA PHE A 213 -16.81 35.85 1.69
C PHE A 213 -15.83 36.85 2.36
N PRO A 214 -15.27 36.56 3.55
CA PRO A 214 -14.45 37.54 4.27
C PRO A 214 -13.21 38.01 3.51
N GLU A 215 -12.64 37.17 2.65
CA GLU A 215 -11.44 37.46 1.88
C GLU A 215 -11.70 38.17 0.55
N LYS A 216 -12.96 38.24 0.08
CA LYS A 216 -13.27 38.76 -1.26
C LYS A 216 -14.60 39.53 -1.26
N GLU A 217 -14.49 40.86 -1.30
CA GLU A 217 -15.64 41.76 -1.36
C GLU A 217 -16.55 41.47 -2.56
N GLY A 218 -17.86 41.48 -2.33
CA GLY A 218 -18.87 41.23 -3.35
C GLY A 218 -19.04 39.76 -3.73
N TYR A 219 -18.41 38.82 -3.00
CA TYR A 219 -18.60 37.39 -3.17
C TYR A 219 -19.37 36.78 -2.00
N GLU A 220 -20.17 35.76 -2.29
CA GLU A 220 -20.83 34.92 -1.30
C GLU A 220 -20.29 33.48 -1.36
N LEU A 221 -19.97 32.92 -0.19
CA LEU A 221 -19.59 31.53 -0.01
C LEU A 221 -20.80 30.67 0.35
N PRO A 222 -20.83 29.40 -0.10
CA PRO A 222 -21.76 28.44 0.44
C PRO A 222 -21.37 28.09 1.88
N MET A 223 -22.36 27.93 2.73
CA MET A 223 -22.21 27.66 4.16
C MET A 223 -23.26 26.65 4.61
N ILE A 224 -22.92 25.82 5.59
CA ILE A 224 -23.88 24.91 6.25
C ILE A 224 -23.81 25.11 7.75
N LEU A 225 -24.87 24.76 8.47
CA LEU A 225 -24.90 24.87 9.92
C LEU A 225 -24.02 23.79 10.56
N LYS A 226 -23.19 24.20 11.53
CA LYS A 226 -22.33 23.29 12.31
C LYS A 226 -23.14 22.14 12.91
N ASN A 227 -24.28 22.46 13.50
CA ASN A 227 -25.16 21.53 14.18
C ASN A 227 -25.77 20.49 13.22
N GLU A 228 -26.16 20.88 12.00
CA GLU A 228 -26.71 19.95 11.01
C GLU A 228 -25.70 18.89 10.58
N LEU A 229 -24.41 19.26 10.54
CA LEU A 229 -23.36 18.32 10.18
C LEU A 229 -22.97 17.42 11.36
N PHE A 230 -22.85 17.99 12.56
CA PHE A 230 -22.14 17.34 13.67
C PHE A 230 -23.02 16.76 14.78
N ASP A 231 -24.22 17.29 15.01
CA ASP A 231 -25.15 16.75 16.02
C ASP A 231 -25.41 15.24 15.85
N PRO A 232 -25.47 14.67 14.62
CA PRO A 232 -25.61 13.22 14.45
C PRO A 232 -24.44 12.38 14.95
N PHE A 233 -23.31 13.01 15.30
CA PHE A 233 -22.06 12.35 15.68
C PHE A 233 -21.57 12.70 17.09
N ILE A 234 -22.26 13.60 17.79
CA ILE A 234 -21.94 14.03 19.16
C ILE A 234 -22.88 13.28 20.10
N ASP A 235 -22.35 12.27 20.81
CA ASP A 235 -23.12 11.52 21.81
C ASP A 235 -23.14 12.25 23.16
N SER A 236 -22.21 13.19 23.41
CA SER A 236 -22.17 14.01 24.63
C SER A 236 -21.62 15.42 24.38
N ILE A 237 -22.25 16.44 24.97
CA ILE A 237 -21.84 17.85 24.89
C ILE A 237 -20.56 18.06 25.74
N ALA A 238 -19.45 17.47 25.35
CA ALA A 238 -18.15 17.65 25.99
C ALA A 238 -17.25 18.47 25.06
N ASN A 239 -16.65 19.55 25.57
CA ASN A 239 -15.78 20.46 24.80
C ASN A 239 -14.70 19.77 23.96
N ALA A 240 -14.22 18.59 24.39
CA ALA A 240 -13.21 17.83 23.66
C ALA A 240 -13.73 17.21 22.33
N GLU A 241 -15.01 16.83 22.26
CA GLU A 241 -15.64 16.34 21.01
C GLU A 241 -15.80 17.47 20.02
N GLU A 242 -16.16 18.66 20.50
CA GLU A 242 -16.27 19.86 19.68
C GLU A 242 -14.91 20.27 19.08
N GLU A 243 -13.84 20.36 19.88
CA GLU A 243 -12.49 20.68 19.39
C GLU A 243 -11.96 19.65 18.36
N ALA A 244 -12.26 18.37 18.55
CA ALA A 244 -11.89 17.31 17.59
C ALA A 244 -12.60 17.49 16.25
N ILE A 245 -13.87 17.91 16.29
CA ILE A 245 -14.71 18.16 15.13
C ILE A 245 -14.21 19.38 14.32
N GLU A 246 -13.82 20.47 14.98
CA GLU A 246 -13.23 21.63 14.31
C GLU A 246 -11.92 21.25 13.63
N SER A 247 -11.10 20.45 14.32
CA SER A 247 -9.85 19.91 13.77
C SER A 247 -10.09 19.03 12.54
N ILE A 248 -11.14 18.21 12.53
CA ILE A 248 -11.51 17.40 11.36
C ILE A 248 -11.87 18.31 10.18
N SER A 249 -12.69 19.33 10.41
CA SER A 249 -13.14 20.29 9.38
C SER A 249 -11.97 21.00 8.71
N GLU A 250 -11.03 21.51 9.50
CA GLU A 250 -9.82 22.17 8.99
C GLU A 250 -8.97 21.25 8.12
N ARG A 251 -8.78 20.00 8.56
CA ARG A 251 -7.98 19.00 7.85
C ARG A 251 -8.57 18.65 6.48
N ILE A 252 -9.90 18.65 6.35
CA ILE A 252 -10.60 18.36 5.09
C ILE A 252 -10.93 19.62 4.28
N GLY A 253 -10.41 20.79 4.68
CA GLY A 253 -10.40 22.02 3.87
C GLY A 253 -11.44 23.07 4.22
N PHE A 254 -12.22 22.85 5.27
CA PHE A 254 -13.26 23.75 5.72
C PHE A 254 -12.84 24.54 6.96
N ARG A 255 -13.61 25.56 7.31
CA ARG A 255 -13.41 26.41 8.49
C ARG A 255 -14.74 26.78 9.11
N LEU A 256 -14.69 27.21 10.37
CA LEU A 256 -15.83 27.80 11.04
C LEU A 256 -15.88 29.32 10.83
N ILE A 257 -17.07 29.83 10.59
CA ILE A 257 -17.40 31.26 10.52
C ILE A 257 -18.39 31.55 11.64
N ASP A 258 -18.08 32.55 12.46
CA ASP A 258 -18.85 33.00 13.62
C ASP A 258 -19.20 31.90 14.65
N GLY A 259 -18.46 30.79 14.63
CA GLY A 259 -18.73 29.61 15.47
C GLY A 259 -20.00 28.84 15.10
N ILE A 260 -20.72 29.24 14.04
CA ILE A 260 -22.04 28.71 13.68
C ILE A 260 -22.01 28.00 12.33
N PHE A 261 -21.27 28.56 11.36
CA PHE A 261 -21.30 28.11 9.99
C PHE A 261 -20.01 27.40 9.60
N ILE A 262 -20.13 26.34 8.81
CA ILE A 262 -19.00 25.67 8.16
C ILE A 262 -18.95 26.14 6.71
N ALA A 263 -17.81 26.65 6.29
CA ALA A 263 -17.55 27.11 4.93
C ALA A 263 -16.19 26.60 4.44
N PRO A 264 -15.96 26.50 3.12
CA PRO A 264 -14.62 26.25 2.59
C PRO A 264 -13.63 27.30 3.09
N SER A 265 -12.41 26.85 3.43
CA SER A 265 -11.30 27.77 3.71
C SER A 265 -10.88 28.50 2.44
N ASP A 266 -10.30 29.69 2.55
CA ASP A 266 -9.82 30.48 1.41
C ASP A 266 -8.97 29.67 0.42
N LYS A 267 -7.96 28.94 0.94
CA LYS A 267 -7.11 28.06 0.12
C LYS A 267 -7.87 26.94 -0.56
N PHE A 268 -8.91 26.40 0.08
CA PHE A 268 -9.72 25.35 -0.53
C PHE A 268 -10.67 25.92 -1.57
N THR A 269 -11.25 27.10 -1.33
CA THR A 269 -12.05 27.86 -2.29
C THR A 269 -11.27 28.08 -3.59
N ASP A 270 -10.03 28.55 -3.51
CA ASP A 270 -9.16 28.73 -4.68
C ASP A 270 -8.96 27.44 -5.49
N ILE A 271 -8.73 26.32 -4.79
CA ILE A 271 -8.59 25.00 -5.41
C ILE A 271 -9.90 24.58 -6.08
N LEU A 272 -11.03 24.74 -5.40
CA LEU A 272 -12.33 24.37 -5.95
C LEU A 272 -12.70 25.22 -7.16
N GLN A 273 -12.48 26.54 -7.12
CA GLN A 273 -12.75 27.42 -8.26
C GLN A 273 -11.87 27.09 -9.46
N LYS A 274 -10.56 26.88 -9.26
CA LYS A 274 -9.64 26.53 -10.37
C LYS A 274 -10.01 25.21 -11.05
N ASN A 275 -10.60 24.28 -10.31
CA ASN A 275 -11.02 22.97 -10.82
C ASN A 275 -12.52 22.91 -11.17
N ASN A 276 -13.21 24.06 -11.26
CA ASN A 276 -14.64 24.18 -11.59
C ASN A 276 -15.59 23.43 -10.64
N PHE A 277 -15.20 23.25 -9.38
CA PHE A 277 -16.04 22.68 -8.33
C PHE A 277 -16.85 23.73 -7.55
N LEU A 278 -16.59 25.02 -7.81
CA LEU A 278 -17.40 26.15 -7.37
C LEU A 278 -17.73 27.01 -8.60
N ARG A 279 -18.99 27.05 -8.99
CA ARG A 279 -19.47 27.85 -10.14
C ARG A 279 -19.87 29.24 -9.70
N GLU A 280 -19.35 30.26 -10.38
CA GLU A 280 -19.77 31.64 -10.16
C GLU A 280 -21.17 31.91 -10.72
N ASN A 281 -22.04 32.53 -9.93
CA ASN A 281 -23.36 32.98 -10.35
C ASN A 281 -23.60 34.42 -9.92
N LYS A 282 -23.65 35.33 -10.90
CA LYS A 282 -23.88 36.75 -10.64
C LYS A 282 -25.36 36.99 -10.31
N GLN A 283 -25.61 37.51 -9.11
CA GLN A 283 -26.93 37.86 -8.62
C GLN A 283 -27.40 39.21 -9.18
N SER A 284 -28.69 39.50 -9.01
CA SER A 284 -29.32 40.75 -9.47
C SER A 284 -28.79 42.00 -8.76
N ASP A 285 -28.29 41.86 -7.53
CA ASP A 285 -27.66 42.93 -6.76
C ASP A 285 -26.17 43.15 -7.11
N GLY A 286 -25.65 42.38 -8.06
CA GLY A 286 -24.26 42.46 -8.51
C GLY A 286 -23.28 41.59 -7.74
N THR A 287 -23.70 40.94 -6.64
CA THR A 287 -22.87 39.99 -5.89
C THR A 287 -22.62 38.71 -6.70
N ILE A 288 -21.49 38.06 -6.45
CA ILE A 288 -21.12 36.80 -7.10
C ILE A 288 -21.24 35.66 -6.09
N ARG A 289 -22.20 34.77 -6.32
CA ARG A 289 -22.43 33.61 -5.47
C ARG A 289 -21.66 32.40 -5.98
N LEU A 290 -20.88 31.76 -5.10
CA LEU A 290 -20.16 30.53 -5.44
C LEU A 290 -21.02 29.29 -5.18
N ILE A 291 -21.51 28.66 -6.24
CA ILE A 291 -22.39 27.49 -6.16
C ILE A 291 -21.53 26.22 -6.14
N PRO A 292 -21.62 25.37 -5.10
CA PRO A 292 -20.84 24.14 -5.00
C PRO A 292 -21.30 23.06 -5.97
N GLN A 293 -20.33 22.31 -6.49
CA GLN A 293 -20.50 21.19 -7.43
C GLN A 293 -19.46 20.08 -7.18
N PHE A 294 -18.95 19.97 -5.95
CA PHE A 294 -17.95 18.98 -5.58
C PHE A 294 -18.56 17.67 -5.09
N SER A 295 -17.78 16.59 -5.16
CA SER A 295 -18.16 15.27 -4.66
C SER A 295 -17.32 14.86 -3.46
N ASN A 296 -17.61 13.67 -2.90
CA ASN A 296 -16.76 13.07 -1.87
C ASN A 296 -15.31 12.90 -2.35
N GLU A 297 -15.12 12.58 -3.63
CA GLU A 297 -13.79 12.43 -4.23
C GLU A 297 -13.01 13.74 -4.13
N THR A 298 -13.63 14.87 -4.45
CA THR A 298 -13.02 16.20 -4.33
C THR A 298 -12.44 16.44 -2.94
N ILE A 299 -13.21 16.14 -1.88
CA ILE A 299 -12.81 16.36 -0.48
C ILE A 299 -11.77 15.33 -0.02
N ILE A 300 -11.92 14.06 -0.43
CA ILE A 300 -10.98 12.99 -0.07
C ILE A 300 -9.61 13.23 -0.70
N LEU A 301 -9.55 13.66 -1.96
CA LEU A 301 -8.30 14.03 -2.63
C LEU A 301 -7.66 15.26 -1.98
N TYR A 302 -8.46 16.22 -1.50
CA TYR A 302 -7.94 17.34 -0.73
C TYR A 302 -7.31 16.87 0.58
N TYR A 303 -7.98 15.96 1.30
CA TYR A 303 -7.42 15.38 2.52
C TYR A 303 -6.13 14.60 2.24
N LEU A 304 -6.06 13.85 1.14
CA LEU A 304 -4.84 13.17 0.71
C LEU A 304 -3.72 14.15 0.35
N ALA A 305 -4.05 15.28 -0.28
CA ALA A 305 -3.10 16.34 -0.57
C ALA A 305 -2.55 16.95 0.73
N PHE A 306 -3.41 17.16 1.73
CA PHE A 306 -3.03 17.65 3.05
C PHE A 306 -2.09 16.66 3.77
N VAL A 307 -2.43 15.37 3.79
CA VAL A 307 -1.59 14.27 4.31
C VAL A 307 -0.24 14.23 3.59
N SER A 308 -0.24 14.39 2.27
CA SER A 308 0.95 14.41 1.41
C SER A 308 1.88 15.60 1.67
N LEU A 309 1.32 16.77 1.97
CA LEU A 309 2.06 17.97 2.33
C LEU A 309 2.63 17.87 3.76
N ARG A 310 1.86 17.30 4.69
CA ARG A 310 2.14 17.27 6.13
C ARG A 310 2.67 15.92 6.60
N ARG A 311 3.46 15.23 5.76
CA ARG A 311 4.03 13.90 6.09
C ARG A 311 4.74 13.86 7.44
N GLY A 312 5.37 14.99 7.85
CA GLY A 312 6.05 15.24 9.14
C GLY A 312 5.20 15.06 10.40
N PHE A 313 3.89 14.90 10.22
CA PHE A 313 2.89 14.95 11.28
C PHE A 313 1.95 13.74 11.26
N LEU A 314 2.19 12.72 10.43
CA LEU A 314 1.28 11.58 10.33
C LEU A 314 1.29 10.73 11.61
N SER A 315 0.13 10.16 11.93
CA SER A 315 -0.01 9.19 13.02
C SER A 315 0.81 7.93 12.75
N LYS A 316 1.19 7.23 13.83
CA LYS A 316 1.95 5.98 13.72
C LYS A 316 1.18 4.94 12.91
N GLU A 317 -0.13 4.87 13.14
CA GLU A 317 -1.06 3.97 12.45
C GLU A 317 -1.09 4.26 10.95
N LEU A 318 -1.20 5.53 10.56
CA LEU A 318 -1.22 5.93 9.15
C LEU A 318 0.14 5.70 8.47
N ILE A 319 1.25 5.98 9.16
CA ILE A 319 2.59 5.68 8.65
C ILE A 319 2.75 4.18 8.39
N ASN A 320 2.36 3.32 9.34
CA ASN A 320 2.44 1.87 9.17
C ASN A 320 1.54 1.40 8.02
N TRP A 321 0.33 1.97 7.92
CA TRP A 321 -0.62 1.63 6.86
C TRP A 321 -0.09 1.98 5.48
N ILE A 322 0.39 3.20 5.26
CA ILE A 322 0.98 3.64 3.99
C ILE A 322 2.18 2.75 3.64
N ALA A 323 3.11 2.59 4.58
CA ALA A 323 4.34 1.84 4.34
C ALA A 323 4.07 0.36 4.03
N MET A 324 3.07 -0.25 4.68
CA MET A 324 2.70 -1.63 4.41
C MET A 324 2.02 -1.79 3.05
N ASN A 325 1.12 -0.88 2.68
CA ASN A 325 0.50 -0.90 1.35
C ASN A 325 1.55 -0.73 0.25
N PHE A 326 2.51 0.19 0.43
CA PHE A 326 3.60 0.37 -0.53
C PHE A 326 4.47 -0.89 -0.64
N ALA A 327 4.85 -1.48 0.50
CA ALA A 327 5.60 -2.74 0.52
C ALA A 327 4.83 -3.86 -0.20
N PHE A 328 3.52 -3.96 0.05
CA PHE A 328 2.64 -4.95 -0.55
C PHE A 328 2.53 -4.77 -2.06
N ILE A 329 2.26 -3.54 -2.53
CA ILE A 329 2.19 -3.20 -3.95
C ILE A 329 3.50 -3.58 -4.63
N ILE A 330 4.65 -3.14 -4.09
CA ILE A 330 5.98 -3.44 -4.66
C ILE A 330 6.22 -4.94 -4.75
N TYR A 331 5.95 -5.67 -3.67
CA TYR A 331 6.15 -7.12 -3.62
C TYR A 331 5.27 -7.84 -4.65
N MET A 332 3.97 -7.56 -4.64
CA MET A 332 3.01 -8.18 -5.56
C MET A 332 3.29 -7.83 -7.02
N SER A 333 3.76 -6.61 -7.30
CA SER A 333 4.14 -6.17 -8.65
C SER A 333 5.34 -6.95 -9.17
N ILE A 334 6.33 -7.21 -8.32
CA ILE A 334 7.50 -8.03 -8.69
C ILE A 334 7.09 -9.48 -8.95
N LEU A 335 6.20 -10.03 -8.12
CA LEU A 335 5.67 -11.38 -8.36
C LEU A 335 4.88 -11.43 -9.67
N LYS A 336 3.98 -10.46 -9.92
CA LYS A 336 3.20 -10.38 -11.16
C LYS A 336 4.09 -10.21 -12.40
N TRP A 337 5.20 -9.47 -12.28
CA TRP A 337 6.14 -9.28 -13.36
C TRP A 337 7.00 -10.52 -13.64
N LYS A 338 7.36 -11.30 -12.60
CA LYS A 338 8.32 -12.42 -12.73
C LYS A 338 7.72 -13.80 -12.75
N LEU A 339 6.49 -13.97 -12.26
CA LEU A 339 5.79 -15.24 -12.21
C LEU A 339 4.59 -15.16 -13.15
N SER A 340 4.43 -16.17 -13.99
CA SER A 340 3.18 -16.40 -14.70
C SER A 340 2.03 -16.67 -13.72
N ASP A 341 0.80 -16.38 -14.13
CA ASP A 341 -0.40 -16.61 -13.31
C ASP A 341 -0.62 -18.11 -13.04
N GLU A 342 -0.08 -18.98 -13.90
CA GLU A 342 -0.15 -20.44 -13.82
C GLU A 342 1.01 -21.06 -13.01
N ASN A 343 1.97 -20.26 -12.57
CA ASN A 343 3.16 -20.75 -11.88
C ASN A 343 2.80 -21.51 -10.60
N ILE A 344 3.11 -22.81 -10.56
CA ILE A 344 2.74 -23.69 -9.44
C ILE A 344 3.41 -23.32 -8.11
N PHE A 345 4.51 -22.57 -8.15
CA PHE A 345 5.25 -22.13 -6.96
C PHE A 345 4.75 -20.81 -6.39
N TYR A 346 3.72 -20.19 -6.97
CA TYR A 346 3.15 -18.92 -6.49
C TYR A 346 2.79 -18.99 -4.99
N SER A 347 2.30 -20.13 -4.53
CA SER A 347 1.94 -20.37 -3.12
C SER A 347 3.10 -20.16 -2.15
N ILE A 348 4.34 -20.45 -2.54
CA ILE A 348 5.55 -20.22 -1.73
C ILE A 348 5.72 -18.73 -1.43
N PHE A 349 5.40 -17.88 -2.41
CA PHE A 349 5.52 -16.42 -2.30
C PHE A 349 4.30 -15.79 -1.61
N LYS A 350 3.11 -16.40 -1.74
CA LYS A 350 1.88 -15.96 -1.05
C LYS A 350 1.77 -16.44 0.39
N ASP A 351 2.59 -17.41 0.80
CA ASP A 351 2.56 -17.91 2.17
C ASP A 351 2.73 -16.78 3.19
N LEU A 352 1.89 -16.82 4.23
CA LEU A 352 1.85 -15.76 5.24
C LEU A 352 3.20 -15.63 5.93
N GLN A 353 3.96 -16.72 6.11
CA GLN A 353 5.30 -16.64 6.70
C GLN A 353 6.30 -15.95 5.76
N THR A 354 6.17 -16.12 4.45
CA THR A 354 7.00 -15.40 3.47
C THR A 354 6.62 -13.92 3.48
N ASN A 355 5.33 -13.59 3.40
CA ASN A 355 4.84 -12.22 3.47
C ASN A 355 5.25 -11.52 4.77
N GLU A 356 5.16 -12.21 5.92
CA GLU A 356 5.63 -11.73 7.22
C GLU A 356 7.14 -11.50 7.31
N LYS A 357 7.93 -12.07 6.40
CA LYS A 357 9.39 -11.88 6.36
C LYS A 357 9.79 -10.77 5.40
N VAL A 358 9.22 -10.75 4.19
CA VAL A 358 9.62 -9.83 3.11
C VAL A 358 8.99 -8.45 3.27
N LEU A 359 7.67 -8.37 3.48
CA LEU A 359 6.95 -7.10 3.50
C LEU A 359 7.37 -6.19 4.67
N PRO A 360 7.60 -6.68 5.90
CA PRO A 360 8.05 -5.82 7.00
C PRO A 360 9.45 -5.27 6.76
N TYR A 361 10.25 -6.01 6.00
CA TYR A 361 11.57 -5.56 5.58
C TYR A 361 11.46 -4.39 4.60
N LEU A 362 10.66 -4.54 3.55
CA LEU A 362 10.37 -3.47 2.60
C LEU A 362 9.73 -2.26 3.26
N MET A 363 8.75 -2.46 4.14
CA MET A 363 8.10 -1.42 4.93
C MET A 363 9.15 -0.55 5.65
N LYS A 364 10.14 -1.16 6.29
CA LYS A 364 11.20 -0.44 7.01
C LYS A 364 12.15 0.32 6.08
N LEU A 365 12.41 -0.18 4.88
CA LEU A 365 13.20 0.54 3.88
C LEU A 365 12.44 1.70 3.22
N ILE A 366 11.12 1.61 3.13
CA ILE A 366 10.23 2.62 2.53
C ILE A 366 9.92 3.75 3.51
N CYS A 367 10.03 3.50 4.82
CA CYS A 367 9.74 4.50 5.87
C CYS A 367 10.38 5.85 5.55
N PHE A 368 9.53 6.88 5.44
CA PHE A 368 9.84 8.14 4.77
C PHE A 368 11.26 8.67 5.04
N PRO A 369 11.96 9.24 4.03
CA PRO A 369 13.39 9.57 4.07
C PRO A 369 13.90 10.39 5.28
N LYS A 370 13.00 11.05 6.03
CA LYS A 370 13.32 11.87 7.20
C LYS A 370 12.77 11.32 8.53
N TYR A 371 11.87 10.34 8.51
CA TYR A 371 11.20 9.82 9.72
C TYR A 371 12.02 8.80 10.50
N LEU A 372 12.89 8.07 9.80
CA LEU A 372 13.78 7.06 10.38
C LEU A 372 14.92 7.65 11.23
N GLY A 373 15.17 8.95 11.14
CA GLY A 373 16.20 9.63 11.92
C GLY A 373 15.81 9.91 13.38
N LEU A 374 14.52 9.86 13.73
CA LEU A 374 14.05 10.40 15.02
C LEU A 374 13.50 9.36 16.01
N ASP A 375 12.88 8.25 15.57
CA ASP A 375 12.44 7.23 16.53
C ASP A 375 12.04 5.90 15.85
N LYS A 376 12.94 4.92 15.87
CA LYS A 376 12.69 3.54 15.40
C LYS A 376 11.60 2.81 16.21
N MET A 377 11.11 3.38 17.32
CA MET A 377 10.02 2.83 18.13
C MET A 377 8.61 3.26 17.65
N LYS A 378 8.50 4.13 16.64
CA LYS A 378 7.19 4.57 16.11
C LYS A 378 6.52 3.56 15.17
N ILE A 379 7.25 2.60 14.61
CA ILE A 379 6.68 1.52 13.80
C ILE A 379 6.14 0.46 14.76
N ARG A 380 4.82 0.24 14.72
CA ARG A 380 4.21 -0.89 15.43
C ARG A 380 4.42 -2.11 14.55
N ASP A 381 5.36 -2.97 14.93
CA ASP A 381 5.79 -4.10 14.11
C ASP A 381 5.77 -5.42 14.89
N SER A 382 4.60 -5.78 15.42
CA SER A 382 4.39 -7.13 15.99
C SER A 382 3.84 -8.08 14.93
N VAL A 383 4.20 -9.37 15.03
CA VAL A 383 3.66 -10.44 14.16
C VAL A 383 2.14 -10.35 14.03
N GLN A 384 1.44 -10.24 15.16
CA GLN A 384 -0.01 -10.15 15.19
C GLN A 384 -0.56 -8.95 14.41
N TYR A 385 0.04 -7.77 14.60
CA TYR A 385 -0.38 -6.55 13.92
C TYR A 385 -0.13 -6.62 12.41
N ARG A 386 0.98 -7.23 12.00
CA ARG A 386 1.27 -7.48 10.58
C ARG A 386 0.23 -8.41 9.94
N LYS A 387 -0.11 -9.53 10.61
CA LYS A 387 -1.13 -10.47 10.15
C LYS A 387 -2.49 -9.77 9.96
N GLU A 388 -2.88 -8.94 10.92
CA GLU A 388 -4.12 -8.16 10.84
C GLU A 388 -4.12 -7.21 9.64
N ILE A 389 -3.02 -6.47 9.44
CA ILE A 389 -2.88 -5.58 8.27
C ILE A 389 -2.94 -6.37 6.97
N PHE A 390 -2.21 -7.49 6.86
CA PHE A 390 -2.17 -8.27 5.62
C PHE A 390 -3.52 -8.89 5.27
N ASN A 391 -4.24 -9.41 6.26
CA ASN A 391 -5.59 -9.92 6.04
C ASN A 391 -6.52 -8.82 5.52
N PHE A 392 -6.40 -7.61 6.07
CA PHE A 392 -7.24 -6.48 5.67
C PHE A 392 -6.87 -5.91 4.29
N ILE A 393 -5.57 -5.80 3.98
CA ILE A 393 -5.11 -5.45 2.62
C ILE A 393 -5.59 -6.52 1.62
N GLY A 394 -5.47 -7.80 1.98
CA GLY A 394 -5.94 -8.91 1.15
C GLY A 394 -7.44 -8.89 0.89
N SER A 395 -8.27 -8.52 1.87
CA SER A 395 -9.73 -8.39 1.68
C SER A 395 -10.13 -7.16 0.87
N GLN A 396 -9.20 -6.27 0.56
CA GLN A 396 -9.41 -5.05 -0.23
C GLN A 396 -8.45 -4.98 -1.43
N ILE A 397 -7.96 -6.12 -1.90
CA ILE A 397 -6.95 -6.19 -2.96
C ILE A 397 -7.44 -5.60 -4.28
N ASP A 398 -8.74 -5.66 -4.54
CA ASP A 398 -9.36 -5.08 -5.74
C ASP A 398 -9.11 -3.57 -5.82
N ASN A 399 -9.03 -2.87 -4.68
CA ASN A 399 -8.70 -1.44 -4.64
C ASN A 399 -7.26 -1.13 -5.07
N LEU A 400 -6.38 -2.14 -5.18
CA LEU A 400 -4.96 -1.97 -5.46
C LEU A 400 -4.51 -2.65 -6.77
N LYS A 401 -5.39 -3.44 -7.38
CA LYS A 401 -5.06 -4.36 -8.47
C LYS A 401 -4.45 -3.63 -9.67
N ASP A 402 -5.10 -2.58 -10.14
CA ASP A 402 -4.66 -1.86 -11.34
C ASP A 402 -3.30 -1.19 -11.11
N LEU A 403 -3.07 -0.67 -9.90
CA LEU A 403 -1.78 -0.09 -9.54
C LEU A 403 -0.67 -1.14 -9.41
N ILE A 404 -0.97 -2.36 -8.97
CA ILE A 404 -0.02 -3.48 -8.96
C ILE A 404 0.38 -3.83 -10.40
N GLU A 405 -0.58 -3.85 -11.32
CA GLU A 405 -0.33 -4.13 -12.74
C GLU A 405 0.55 -3.04 -13.36
N GLU A 406 0.20 -1.77 -13.16
CA GLU A 406 0.98 -0.65 -13.68
C GLU A 406 2.40 -0.59 -13.08
N THR A 407 2.53 -0.87 -11.78
CA THR A 407 3.84 -0.95 -11.12
C THR A 407 4.67 -2.13 -11.62
N ALA A 408 4.04 -3.25 -12.01
CA ALA A 408 4.71 -4.39 -12.63
C ALA A 408 5.27 -4.03 -14.01
N VAL A 409 4.51 -3.28 -14.82
CA VAL A 409 5.01 -2.73 -16.11
C VAL A 409 6.20 -1.79 -15.86
N TYR A 410 6.12 -0.93 -14.85
CA TYR A 410 7.22 -0.05 -14.50
C TYR A 410 8.48 -0.80 -14.02
N CYS A 411 8.33 -1.97 -13.38
CA CYS A 411 9.47 -2.82 -13.03
C CYS A 411 10.28 -3.24 -14.28
N ASP A 412 9.59 -3.65 -15.35
CA ASP A 412 10.25 -4.03 -16.60
C ASP A 412 11.05 -2.86 -17.21
N LYS A 413 10.49 -1.64 -17.14
CA LYS A 413 11.18 -0.42 -17.57
C LYS A 413 12.47 -0.17 -16.80
N ILE A 414 12.46 -0.28 -15.47
CA ILE A 414 13.67 -0.10 -14.64
C ILE A 414 14.75 -1.12 -15.00
N ASP A 415 14.38 -2.39 -15.21
CA ASP A 415 15.35 -3.45 -15.51
C ASP A 415 15.96 -3.31 -16.91
N LYS A 416 15.19 -2.88 -17.90
CA LYS A 416 15.69 -2.57 -19.25
C LYS A 416 16.69 -1.41 -19.25
N GLU A 417 16.40 -0.34 -18.53
CA GLU A 417 17.30 0.82 -18.42
C GLU A 417 18.63 0.51 -17.70
N ARG A 418 18.66 -0.51 -16.84
CA ARG A 418 19.90 -0.94 -16.15
C ARG A 418 20.77 -1.88 -16.97
N LYS A 419 20.23 -2.52 -18.01
CA LYS A 419 20.97 -3.45 -18.88
C LYS A 419 21.62 -2.76 -20.09
N ASN A 420 21.10 -1.59 -20.45
CA ASN A 420 21.71 -0.67 -21.41
C ASN A 420 22.68 0.28 -20.70
#